data_AF-F9DSY2-F1
#
_entry.id   AF-F9DSY2-F1
#
_cell.length_a   1.000
_cell.length_b   1.000
_cell.length_c   1.000
_cell.angle_alpha   90.00
_cell.angle_beta   90.00
_cell.angle_gamma   90.00
#
_symmetry.space_group_name_H-M   'P 1'
#
loop_
_entity.id
_entity.type
_entity.pdbx_description
1 polymer ?
#
loop_
_entity_poly.entity_id
_entity_poly.type
_entity_poly.pdbx_seq_one_letter_code
_entity_poly.pdbx_strand_id
1 'polypeptide(L)'
;MTEVFERFVNGIVKQTDSNHEESMDLSEELLSHLHCSYEDLLKEGYSNEEAMKMAMMNFGDGKEIGKQLQQAMYPYRRGMMLILAGASLIFAFSVYLLDLFMNGDAHMIWLVLAVFVAASILTITLHPIQSLNRRLWMNGLLISHIFIFAYGGSMSAYLDRPYSTIASIFSFAVVLLAIILVYRTTIFDFPSSKQLLQKDAKWIHFINITIGIIIILITLFFLWAFMLFAAEMRAALLLLLIPILLWMISYAVQMRLLAARHKGAAYALAIMQVLLIGAVLVIWMNGI
;
A
#
# COMPACT_ATOMS: atom_id res chain seq x y z
N MET A 1 -8.46 34.07 -18.12
CA MET A 1 -9.70 33.33 -17.81
C MET A 1 -9.37 31.87 -17.52
N THR A 2 -8.84 31.14 -18.51
CA THR A 2 -8.44 29.72 -18.39
C THR A 2 -7.46 29.47 -17.24
N GLU A 3 -6.43 30.32 -17.09
CA GLU A 3 -5.44 30.17 -15.99
C GLU A 3 -6.02 30.25 -14.57
N VAL A 4 -7.13 30.98 -14.37
CA VAL A 4 -7.75 31.13 -13.04
C VAL A 4 -8.49 29.86 -12.66
N PHE A 5 -9.29 29.33 -13.60
CA PHE A 5 -9.97 28.04 -13.42
C PHE A 5 -8.97 26.90 -13.32
N GLU A 6 -7.93 26.87 -14.16
CA GLU A 6 -6.87 25.86 -14.06
C GLU A 6 -6.19 25.89 -12.69
N ARG A 7 -5.93 27.08 -12.13
CA ARG A 7 -5.34 27.19 -10.79
C ARG A 7 -6.28 26.69 -9.70
N PHE A 8 -7.58 27.01 -9.81
CA PHE A 8 -8.60 26.54 -8.88
C PHE A 8 -8.75 25.02 -8.92
N VAL A 9 -8.91 24.46 -10.12
CA VAL A 9 -9.02 23.01 -10.36
C VAL A 9 -7.76 22.29 -9.91
N ASN A 10 -6.57 22.80 -10.24
CA ASN A 10 -5.31 22.23 -9.74
C ASN A 10 -5.25 22.25 -8.20
N GLY A 11 -5.88 23.23 -7.54
CA GLY A 11 -6.02 23.25 -6.09
C GLY A 11 -6.89 22.11 -5.55
N ILE A 12 -8.00 21.80 -6.24
CA ILE A 12 -8.92 20.70 -5.92
C ILE A 12 -8.23 19.35 -6.14
N VAL A 13 -7.66 19.14 -7.33
CA VAL A 13 -7.04 17.89 -7.75
C VAL A 13 -5.81 17.55 -6.89
N LYS A 14 -5.07 18.56 -6.38
CA LYS A 14 -3.98 18.33 -5.41
C LYS A 14 -4.45 17.78 -4.06
N GLN A 15 -5.74 17.84 -3.75
CA GLN A 15 -6.30 17.22 -2.54
C GLN A 15 -6.69 15.74 -2.74
N THR A 16 -6.72 15.27 -3.99
CA THR A 16 -7.03 13.87 -4.30
C THR A 16 -5.76 13.03 -4.41
N ASP A 17 -5.92 11.74 -4.19
CA ASP A 17 -4.86 10.74 -4.23
C ASP A 17 -4.66 10.12 -5.62
N SER A 18 -5.22 10.76 -6.65
CA SER A 18 -5.24 10.31 -8.04
C SER A 18 -3.84 10.17 -8.65
N ASN A 19 -3.67 9.24 -9.59
CA ASN A 19 -2.47 9.15 -10.42
C ASN A 19 -2.46 10.25 -11.52
N HIS A 20 -1.39 10.35 -12.32
CA HIS A 20 -1.29 11.42 -13.32
C HIS A 20 -2.42 11.39 -14.38
N GLU A 21 -2.79 10.21 -14.87
CA GLU A 21 -3.87 10.01 -15.86
C GLU A 21 -5.22 10.39 -15.24
N GLU A 22 -5.54 9.84 -14.07
CA GLU A 22 -6.76 10.17 -13.32
C GLU A 22 -6.82 11.66 -12.93
N SER A 23 -5.68 12.26 -12.61
CA SER A 23 -5.55 13.67 -12.27
C SER A 23 -5.78 14.57 -13.49
N MET A 24 -5.42 14.11 -14.69
CA MET A 24 -5.71 14.81 -15.94
C MET A 24 -7.19 14.72 -16.29
N ASP A 25 -7.74 13.50 -16.29
CA ASP A 25 -9.16 13.25 -16.59
C ASP A 25 -10.06 14.06 -15.64
N LEU A 26 -9.73 14.04 -14.34
CA LEU A 26 -10.45 14.79 -13.33
C LEU A 26 -10.32 16.31 -13.54
N SER A 27 -9.13 16.79 -13.91
CA SER A 27 -8.95 18.21 -14.24
C SER A 27 -9.82 18.63 -15.42
N GLU A 28 -9.86 17.80 -16.47
CA GLU A 28 -10.65 18.07 -17.68
C GLU A 28 -12.14 18.12 -17.36
N GLU A 29 -12.67 17.15 -16.59
CA GLU A 29 -14.06 17.11 -16.16
C GLU A 29 -14.44 18.35 -15.32
N LEU A 30 -13.62 18.69 -14.32
CA LEU A 30 -13.85 19.85 -13.45
C LEU A 30 -13.78 21.17 -14.23
N LEU A 31 -12.84 21.31 -15.16
CA LEU A 31 -12.73 22.48 -16.03
C LEU A 31 -13.95 22.60 -16.95
N SER A 32 -14.42 21.49 -17.53
CA SER A 32 -15.61 21.47 -18.37
C SER A 32 -16.84 21.98 -17.60
N HIS A 33 -17.06 21.51 -16.38
CA HIS A 33 -18.18 21.95 -15.55
C HIS A 33 -18.10 23.43 -15.16
N LEU A 34 -16.90 23.92 -14.82
CA LEU A 34 -16.68 25.34 -14.52
C LEU A 34 -16.95 26.22 -15.74
N HIS A 35 -16.50 25.78 -16.93
CA HIS A 35 -16.77 26.49 -18.17
C HIS A 35 -18.25 26.54 -18.50
N CYS A 36 -18.99 25.44 -18.37
CA CYS A 36 -20.44 25.44 -18.55
C CYS A 36 -21.14 26.39 -17.58
N SER A 37 -20.82 26.33 -16.28
CA SER A 37 -21.41 27.24 -15.29
C SER A 37 -21.10 28.71 -15.60
N TYR A 38 -19.89 29.00 -16.07
CA TYR A 38 -19.49 30.33 -16.46
C TYR A 38 -20.25 30.85 -17.69
N GLU A 39 -20.41 30.02 -18.73
CA GLU A 39 -21.17 30.39 -19.92
C GLU A 39 -22.64 30.64 -19.63
N ASP A 40 -23.24 29.87 -18.72
CA ASP A 40 -24.62 30.08 -18.31
C ASP A 40 -24.80 31.40 -17.55
N LEU A 41 -23.85 31.75 -16.66
CA LEU A 41 -23.84 33.04 -15.98
C LEU A 41 -23.64 34.21 -16.95
N LEU A 42 -22.85 34.05 -18.02
CA LEU A 42 -22.76 35.06 -19.07
C LEU A 42 -24.10 35.27 -19.81
N LYS A 43 -24.81 34.18 -20.10
CA LYS A 43 -26.14 34.24 -20.74
C LYS A 43 -27.19 34.92 -19.83
N GLU A 44 -27.02 34.81 -18.52
CA GLU A 44 -27.84 35.50 -17.52
C GLU A 44 -27.53 37.00 -17.39
N GLY A 45 -26.49 37.49 -18.10
CA GLY A 45 -26.16 38.91 -18.18
C GLY A 45 -25.09 39.38 -17.19
N TYR A 46 -24.44 38.46 -16.47
CA TYR A 46 -23.33 38.81 -15.58
C TYR A 46 -22.08 39.22 -16.37
N SER A 47 -21.28 40.11 -15.79
CA SER A 47 -19.98 40.47 -16.37
C SER A 47 -18.99 39.30 -16.30
N ASN A 48 -17.94 39.33 -17.11
CA ASN A 48 -16.91 38.27 -17.14
C ASN A 48 -16.31 37.98 -15.76
N GLU A 49 -15.99 39.01 -14.98
CA GLU A 49 -15.38 38.82 -13.66
C GLU A 49 -16.38 38.27 -12.64
N GLU A 50 -17.62 38.74 -12.67
CA GLU A 50 -18.69 38.28 -11.78
C GLU A 50 -19.08 36.84 -12.08
N ALA A 51 -19.28 36.50 -13.36
CA ALA A 51 -19.58 35.15 -13.80
C ALA A 51 -18.47 34.17 -13.39
N MET A 52 -17.19 34.55 -13.52
CA MET A 52 -16.06 33.70 -13.14
C MET A 52 -16.03 33.46 -11.63
N LYS A 53 -16.17 34.51 -10.83
CA LYS A 53 -16.19 34.40 -9.36
C LYS A 53 -17.38 33.59 -8.88
N MET A 54 -18.55 33.80 -9.48
CA MET A 54 -19.78 33.11 -9.11
C MET A 54 -19.74 31.63 -9.53
N ALA A 55 -19.17 31.30 -10.70
CA ALA A 55 -18.95 29.91 -11.10
C ALA A 55 -18.07 29.15 -10.08
N MET A 56 -16.96 29.75 -9.64
CA MET A 56 -16.10 29.15 -8.60
C MET A 56 -16.80 29.05 -7.24
N MET A 57 -17.57 30.07 -6.86
CA MET A 57 -18.31 30.09 -5.59
C MET A 57 -19.44 29.04 -5.57
N ASN A 58 -20.14 28.85 -6.69
CA ASN A 58 -21.15 27.82 -6.87
C ASN A 58 -20.54 26.41 -6.83
N PHE A 59 -19.30 26.27 -7.31
CA PHE A 59 -18.53 25.04 -7.18
C PHE A 59 -18.13 24.73 -5.73
N GLY A 60 -17.94 25.76 -4.90
CA GLY A 60 -17.64 25.65 -3.47
C GLY A 60 -16.17 25.85 -3.11
N ASP A 61 -15.82 25.55 -1.86
CA ASP A 61 -14.43 25.64 -1.38
C ASP A 61 -13.59 24.51 -1.96
N GLY A 62 -12.53 24.86 -2.70
CA GLY A 62 -11.72 23.86 -3.41
C GLY A 62 -11.04 22.82 -2.51
N LYS A 63 -10.74 23.15 -1.24
CA LYS A 63 -10.17 22.15 -0.31
C LYS A 63 -11.24 21.17 0.15
N GLU A 64 -12.43 21.66 0.43
CA GLU A 64 -13.55 20.82 0.86
C GLU A 64 -14.05 19.91 -0.27
N ILE A 65 -14.23 20.45 -1.47
CA ILE A 65 -14.57 19.68 -2.67
C ILE A 65 -13.51 18.60 -2.94
N GLY A 66 -12.24 18.97 -2.87
CA GLY A 66 -11.14 18.02 -3.04
C GLY A 66 -11.16 16.87 -2.01
N LYS A 67 -11.50 17.14 -0.75
CA LYS A 67 -11.67 16.10 0.28
C LYS A 67 -12.88 15.21 0.02
N GLN A 68 -14.02 15.78 -0.38
CA GLN A 68 -15.23 15.03 -0.68
C GLN A 68 -15.00 14.11 -1.88
N LEU A 69 -14.34 14.63 -2.90
CA LEU A 69 -13.94 13.87 -4.08
C LEU A 69 -12.97 12.75 -3.72
N GLN A 70 -11.97 13.02 -2.88
CA GLN A 70 -11.07 11.99 -2.35
C GLN A 70 -11.82 10.89 -1.59
N GLN A 71 -12.80 11.27 -0.76
CA GLN A 71 -13.59 10.32 0.01
C GLN A 71 -14.54 9.50 -0.89
N ALA A 72 -15.06 10.09 -1.97
CA ALA A 72 -15.86 9.40 -2.96
C ALA A 72 -15.02 8.40 -3.78
N MET A 73 -13.82 8.79 -4.20
CA MET A 73 -12.91 7.95 -4.97
C MET A 73 -12.24 6.86 -4.13
N TYR A 74 -11.79 7.18 -2.90
CA TYR A 74 -11.04 6.28 -2.02
C TYR A 74 -11.52 6.34 -0.55
N PRO A 75 -12.69 5.77 -0.22
CA PRO A 75 -13.35 5.98 1.08
C PRO A 75 -12.51 5.58 2.29
N TYR A 76 -12.21 6.49 3.23
CA TYR A 76 -11.44 6.19 4.46
C TYR A 76 -9.96 5.78 4.26
N ARG A 77 -9.42 5.74 3.03
CA ARG A 77 -8.02 5.33 2.78
C ARG A 77 -7.03 6.18 3.58
N ARG A 78 -7.15 7.51 3.45
CA ARG A 78 -6.30 8.47 4.16
C ARG A 78 -6.41 8.32 5.67
N GLY A 79 -7.63 8.17 6.20
CA GLY A 79 -7.86 7.99 7.63
C GLY A 79 -7.20 6.73 8.18
N MET A 80 -7.36 5.59 7.50
CA MET A 80 -6.73 4.33 7.89
C MET A 80 -5.20 4.40 7.88
N MET A 81 -4.61 5.08 6.89
CA MET A 81 -3.15 5.26 6.80
C MET A 81 -2.61 6.16 7.91
N LEU A 82 -3.33 7.22 8.28
CA LEU A 82 -2.98 8.08 9.42
C LEU A 82 -3.08 7.33 10.75
N ILE A 83 -4.15 6.54 10.93
CA ILE A 83 -4.30 5.67 12.11
C ILE A 83 -3.15 4.68 12.17
N LEU A 84 -2.82 4.01 11.05
CA LEU A 84 -1.72 3.06 10.98
C LEU A 84 -0.40 3.73 11.41
N ALA A 85 -0.03 4.84 10.77
CA ALA A 85 1.24 5.51 11.04
C ALA A 85 1.32 6.03 12.49
N GLY A 86 0.26 6.66 13.00
CA GLY A 86 0.20 7.18 14.36
C GLY A 86 0.28 6.07 15.41
N ALA A 87 -0.55 5.02 15.27
CA ALA A 87 -0.52 3.87 16.18
C ALA A 87 0.84 3.15 16.16
N SER A 88 1.46 3.08 14.98
CA SER A 88 2.78 2.47 14.78
C SER A 88 3.89 3.23 15.49
N LEU A 89 3.90 4.56 15.42
CA LEU A 89 4.88 5.37 16.14
C LEU A 89 4.72 5.20 17.65
N ILE A 90 3.48 5.25 18.16
CA ILE A 90 3.18 5.02 19.57
C ILE A 90 3.72 3.65 19.99
N PHE A 91 3.37 2.60 19.24
CA PHE A 91 3.84 1.24 19.51
C PHE A 91 5.37 1.13 19.52
N ALA A 92 6.05 1.67 18.50
CA ALA A 92 7.50 1.59 18.36
C ALA A 92 8.21 2.19 19.57
N PHE A 93 7.82 3.40 19.99
CA PHE A 93 8.39 4.04 21.17
C PHE A 93 8.02 3.32 22.46
N SER A 94 6.76 2.87 22.62
CA SER A 94 6.33 2.15 23.83
C SER A 94 7.09 0.86 24.04
N VAL A 95 7.20 0.01 23.01
CA VAL A 95 7.93 -1.27 23.14
C VAL A 95 9.41 -1.03 23.36
N TYR A 96 10.04 -0.11 22.62
CA TYR A 96 11.45 0.22 22.82
C TYR A 96 11.76 0.70 24.25
N LEU A 97 10.95 1.62 24.78
CA LEU A 97 11.16 2.14 26.13
C LEU A 97 10.93 1.07 27.18
N LEU A 98 9.88 0.25 27.04
CA LEU A 98 9.61 -0.84 27.97
C LEU A 98 10.75 -1.87 27.99
N ASP A 99 11.24 -2.27 26.82
CA ASP A 99 12.35 -3.22 26.71
C ASP A 99 13.64 -2.65 27.29
N LEU A 100 13.93 -1.37 27.01
CA LEU A 100 15.08 -0.67 27.56
C LEU A 100 15.03 -0.57 29.09
N PHE A 101 13.89 -0.24 29.68
CA PHE A 101 13.77 -0.03 31.13
C PHE A 101 13.63 -1.34 31.92
N MET A 102 12.97 -2.35 31.33
CA MET A 102 12.70 -3.61 32.03
C MET A 102 13.83 -4.63 31.83
N ASN A 103 14.31 -4.76 30.59
CA ASN A 103 15.31 -5.77 30.22
C ASN A 103 16.71 -5.17 30.09
N GLY A 104 16.84 -3.84 29.97
CA GLY A 104 18.12 -3.18 29.74
C GLY A 104 18.58 -3.23 28.28
N ASP A 105 17.76 -3.76 27.39
CA ASP A 105 18.13 -4.02 26.00
C ASP A 105 17.77 -2.84 25.09
N ALA A 106 18.80 -2.25 24.46
CA ALA A 106 18.65 -1.12 23.56
C ALA A 106 18.58 -1.56 22.09
N HIS A 107 17.38 -1.93 21.63
CA HIS A 107 17.14 -2.35 20.24
C HIS A 107 17.07 -1.15 19.25
N MET A 108 18.15 -0.35 19.18
CA MET A 108 18.20 0.91 18.44
C MET A 108 17.92 0.75 16.95
N ILE A 109 18.47 -0.30 16.31
CA ILE A 109 18.31 -0.55 14.88
C ILE A 109 16.83 -0.76 14.54
N TRP A 110 16.12 -1.56 15.35
CA TRP A 110 14.70 -1.81 15.15
C TRP A 110 13.88 -0.52 15.30
N LEU A 111 14.13 0.28 16.33
CA LEU A 111 13.43 1.56 16.54
C LEU A 111 13.61 2.50 15.35
N VAL A 112 14.85 2.67 14.86
CA VAL A 112 15.14 3.53 13.72
C VAL A 112 14.37 3.08 12.48
N LEU A 113 14.37 1.78 12.17
CA LEU A 113 13.62 1.23 11.04
C LEU A 113 12.10 1.40 11.21
N ALA A 114 11.57 1.14 12.41
CA ALA A 114 10.15 1.28 12.71
C ALA A 114 9.67 2.73 12.57
N VAL A 115 10.43 3.68 13.13
CA VAL A 115 10.13 5.13 13.02
C VAL A 115 10.28 5.59 11.58
N PHE A 116 11.34 5.17 10.87
CA PHE A 116 11.55 5.56 9.47
C PHE A 116 10.37 5.12 8.59
N VAL A 117 9.93 3.86 8.70
CA VAL A 117 8.81 3.35 7.89
C VAL A 117 7.49 4.01 8.28
N ALA A 118 7.19 4.14 9.58
CA ALA A 118 5.95 4.78 10.02
C ALA A 118 5.90 6.27 9.64
N ALA A 119 7.01 7.00 9.77
CA ALA A 119 7.13 8.39 9.36
C ALA A 119 7.03 8.54 7.84
N SER A 120 7.59 7.61 7.06
CA SER A 120 7.47 7.60 5.60
C SER A 120 6.00 7.43 5.17
N ILE A 121 5.27 6.50 5.80
CA ILE A 121 3.83 6.32 5.56
C ILE A 121 3.08 7.61 5.91
N LEU A 122 3.38 8.23 7.06
CA LEU A 122 2.76 9.49 7.48
C LEU A 122 3.01 10.61 6.47
N THR A 123 4.26 10.82 6.07
CA THR A 123 4.66 11.89 5.14
C THR A 123 3.98 11.73 3.78
N ILE A 124 3.98 10.51 3.20
CA ILE A 124 3.33 10.28 1.90
C ILE A 124 1.80 10.40 2.00
N THR A 125 1.22 10.12 3.17
CA THR A 125 -0.22 10.28 3.41
C THR A 125 -0.63 11.74 3.57
N LEU A 126 0.23 12.59 4.15
CA LEU A 126 -0.02 14.02 4.34
C LEU A 126 0.34 14.86 3.11
N HIS A 127 1.39 14.47 2.40
CA HIS A 127 1.92 15.16 1.23
C HIS A 127 2.00 14.18 0.05
N PRO A 128 0.92 14.02 -0.73
CA PRO A 128 0.92 13.17 -1.91
C PRO A 128 1.95 13.70 -2.92
N ILE A 129 2.96 12.90 -3.23
CA ILE A 129 3.98 13.24 -4.24
C ILE A 129 3.52 12.69 -5.59
N GLN A 130 3.16 13.57 -6.52
CA GLN A 130 2.63 13.21 -7.84
C GLN A 130 3.66 12.50 -8.74
N SER A 131 4.96 12.67 -8.50
CA SER A 131 6.03 12.10 -9.34
C SER A 131 6.43 10.66 -8.98
N LEU A 132 5.99 10.13 -7.85
CA LEU A 132 6.33 8.77 -7.43
C LEU A 132 5.35 7.76 -8.02
N ASN A 133 5.83 6.59 -8.44
CA ASN A 133 4.97 5.42 -8.71
C ASN A 133 4.33 4.97 -7.39
N ARG A 134 3.28 5.67 -7.01
CA ARG A 134 2.72 5.67 -5.65
C ARG A 134 2.24 4.28 -5.24
N ARG A 135 1.72 3.49 -6.19
CA ARG A 135 1.30 2.11 -5.95
C ARG A 135 2.48 1.26 -5.48
N LEU A 136 3.60 1.30 -6.19
CA LEU A 136 4.78 0.50 -5.88
C LEU A 136 5.37 0.93 -4.52
N TRP A 137 5.58 2.23 -4.33
CA TRP A 137 6.18 2.76 -3.11
C TRP A 137 5.31 2.55 -1.88
N MET A 138 4.00 2.79 -1.99
CA MET A 138 3.10 2.61 -0.86
C MET A 138 2.99 1.14 -0.46
N ASN A 139 2.84 0.24 -1.43
CA ASN A 139 2.80 -1.19 -1.15
C ASN A 139 4.13 -1.69 -0.57
N GLY A 140 5.27 -1.20 -1.09
CA GLY A 140 6.59 -1.52 -0.54
C GLY A 140 6.75 -1.08 0.91
N LEU A 141 6.28 0.13 1.25
CA LEU A 141 6.28 0.63 2.62
C LEU A 141 5.36 -0.17 3.54
N LEU A 142 4.15 -0.50 3.11
CA LEU A 142 3.21 -1.30 3.89
C LEU A 142 3.73 -2.73 4.12
N ILE A 143 4.38 -3.34 3.12
CA ILE A 143 5.02 -4.66 3.28
C ILE A 143 6.20 -4.58 4.25
N SER A 144 7.06 -3.57 4.11
CA SER A 144 8.18 -3.35 5.04
C SER A 144 7.68 -3.13 6.47
N HIS A 145 6.60 -2.37 6.60
CA HIS A 145 5.91 -2.12 7.86
C HIS A 145 5.43 -3.42 8.51
N ILE A 146 4.75 -4.30 7.76
CA ILE A 146 4.30 -5.60 8.26
C ILE A 146 5.48 -6.39 8.88
N PHE A 147 6.62 -6.49 8.19
CA PHE A 147 7.77 -7.24 8.71
C PHE A 147 8.40 -6.61 9.95
N ILE A 148 8.63 -5.30 9.94
CA ILE A 148 9.27 -4.59 11.06
C ILE A 148 8.38 -4.64 12.31
N PHE A 149 7.07 -4.46 12.15
CA PHE A 149 6.13 -4.48 13.27
C PHE A 149 5.79 -5.88 13.74
N ALA A 150 5.78 -6.89 12.87
CA ALA A 150 5.70 -8.29 13.30
C ALA A 150 6.92 -8.70 14.15
N TYR A 151 8.12 -8.27 13.75
CA TYR A 151 9.33 -8.46 14.57
C TYR A 151 9.24 -7.71 15.91
N GLY A 152 8.77 -6.47 15.91
CA GLY A 152 8.50 -5.71 17.14
C GLY A 152 7.50 -6.39 18.07
N GLY A 153 6.47 -7.02 17.52
CA GLY A 153 5.54 -7.86 18.26
C GLY A 153 6.22 -9.05 18.92
N SER A 154 7.10 -9.74 18.20
CA SER A 154 7.89 -10.85 18.77
C SER A 154 8.83 -10.38 19.89
N MET A 155 9.44 -9.21 19.75
CA MET A 155 10.26 -8.58 20.80
C MET A 155 9.43 -8.26 22.04
N SER A 156 8.22 -7.72 21.85
CA SER A 156 7.32 -7.41 22.95
C SER A 156 6.85 -8.64 23.75
N ALA A 157 6.96 -9.85 23.18
CA ALA A 157 6.62 -11.08 23.88
C ALA A 157 7.60 -11.42 25.02
N TYR A 158 8.81 -10.85 25.02
CA TYR A 158 9.80 -11.01 26.08
C TYR A 158 9.59 -10.06 27.27
N LEU A 159 8.64 -9.13 27.19
CA LEU A 159 8.30 -8.24 28.30
C LEU A 159 7.53 -8.99 29.40
N ASP A 160 7.66 -8.54 30.65
CA ASP A 160 6.84 -9.09 31.73
C ASP A 160 5.35 -8.80 31.53
N ARG A 161 4.52 -9.70 32.07
CA ARG A 161 3.08 -9.47 32.13
C ARG A 161 2.76 -8.32 33.10
N PRO A 162 1.81 -7.44 32.78
CA PRO A 162 0.83 -7.53 31.68
C PRO A 162 1.28 -6.89 30.36
N TYR A 163 2.45 -6.26 30.30
CA TYR A 163 2.88 -5.45 29.17
C TYR A 163 3.04 -6.26 27.87
N SER A 164 3.60 -7.47 27.96
CA SER A 164 3.73 -8.35 26.78
C SER A 164 2.39 -8.69 26.13
N THR A 165 1.35 -8.99 26.93
CA THR A 165 0.01 -9.29 26.39
C THR A 165 -0.59 -8.09 25.67
N ILE A 166 -0.54 -6.90 26.28
CA ILE A 166 -1.10 -5.67 25.71
C ILE A 166 -0.35 -5.29 24.43
N ALA A 167 0.98 -5.30 24.47
CA ALA A 167 1.82 -4.98 23.33
C ALA A 167 1.62 -5.98 22.18
N SER A 168 1.50 -7.28 22.47
CA SER A 168 1.24 -8.29 21.45
C SER A 168 -0.09 -8.09 20.74
N ILE A 169 -1.17 -7.80 21.49
CA ILE A 169 -2.49 -7.50 20.91
C ILE A 169 -2.42 -6.23 20.05
N PHE A 170 -1.76 -5.19 20.54
CA PHE A 170 -1.58 -3.94 19.80
C PHE A 170 -0.80 -4.17 18.49
N SER A 171 0.32 -4.92 18.58
CA SER A 171 1.13 -5.29 17.42
C SER A 171 0.32 -6.06 16.39
N PHE A 172 -0.49 -7.03 16.82
CA PHE A 172 -1.35 -7.80 15.92
C PHE A 172 -2.36 -6.89 15.20
N ALA A 173 -2.99 -5.96 15.93
CA ALA A 173 -3.93 -5.00 15.33
C ALA A 173 -3.26 -4.09 14.28
N VAL A 174 -2.05 -3.59 14.58
CA VAL A 174 -1.26 -2.75 13.66
C VAL A 174 -0.85 -3.53 12.40
N VAL A 175 -0.36 -4.76 12.56
CA VAL A 175 0.03 -5.63 11.44
C VAL A 175 -1.19 -6.02 10.60
N LEU A 176 -2.31 -6.37 11.23
CA LEU A 176 -3.56 -6.70 10.54
C LEU A 176 -4.07 -5.51 9.72
N LEU A 177 -4.05 -4.30 10.29
CA LEU A 177 -4.43 -3.09 9.58
C LEU A 177 -3.53 -2.83 8.36
N ALA A 178 -2.21 -3.04 8.50
CA ALA A 178 -1.29 -2.92 7.37
C ALA A 178 -1.58 -3.94 6.26
N ILE A 179 -1.90 -5.20 6.60
CA ILE A 179 -2.30 -6.24 5.63
C ILE A 179 -3.58 -5.82 4.91
N ILE A 180 -4.61 -5.36 5.64
CA ILE A 180 -5.85 -4.86 5.05
C ILE A 180 -5.55 -3.72 4.06
N LEU A 181 -4.67 -2.81 4.43
CA LEU A 181 -4.25 -1.70 3.57
C LEU A 181 -3.51 -2.17 2.32
N VAL A 182 -2.63 -3.18 2.39
CA VAL A 182 -1.96 -3.78 1.21
C VAL A 182 -2.98 -4.33 0.22
N TYR A 183 -3.96 -5.10 0.69
CA TYR A 183 -5.01 -5.64 -0.17
C TYR A 183 -5.84 -4.52 -0.79
N ARG A 184 -6.21 -3.53 0.02
CA ARG A 184 -7.00 -2.39 -0.42
C ARG A 184 -6.29 -1.58 -1.51
N THR A 185 -5.05 -1.17 -1.26
CA THR A 185 -4.25 -0.38 -2.21
C THR A 185 -3.95 -1.18 -3.47
N THR A 186 -3.75 -2.51 -3.38
CA THR A 186 -3.37 -3.30 -4.56
C THR A 186 -4.56 -3.68 -5.44
N ILE A 187 -5.73 -3.93 -4.87
CA ILE A 187 -6.91 -4.48 -5.59
C ILE A 187 -7.94 -3.40 -5.95
N PHE A 188 -8.18 -2.44 -5.05
CA PHE A 188 -9.30 -1.51 -5.18
C PHE A 188 -8.86 -0.12 -5.63
N ASP A 189 -7.75 0.40 -5.11
CA ASP A 189 -7.39 1.80 -5.32
C ASP A 189 -6.65 2.07 -6.65
N PHE A 190 -6.11 1.04 -7.32
CA PHE A 190 -5.43 1.21 -8.61
C PHE A 190 -5.95 0.22 -9.67
N PRO A 191 -7.16 0.46 -10.20
CA PRO A 191 -7.56 -0.22 -11.42
C PRO A 191 -6.60 0.23 -12.55
N SER A 192 -5.90 -0.72 -13.16
CA SER A 192 -5.18 -0.42 -14.40
C SER A 192 -6.23 -0.08 -15.46
N SER A 193 -6.36 1.20 -15.85
CA SER A 193 -7.21 1.66 -16.97
C SER A 193 -6.95 0.85 -18.24
N LYS A 194 -5.75 0.28 -18.35
CA LYS A 194 -5.28 -0.54 -19.48
C LYS A 194 -5.74 -2.00 -19.47
N GLN A 195 -6.35 -2.51 -18.39
CA GLN A 195 -6.79 -3.91 -18.32
C GLN A 195 -8.30 -4.05 -18.51
N LEU A 196 -8.71 -4.40 -19.73
CA LEU A 196 -10.09 -4.75 -20.09
C LEU A 196 -10.69 -5.88 -19.23
N LEU A 197 -9.85 -6.80 -18.71
CA LEU A 197 -10.26 -7.90 -17.82
C LEU A 197 -10.08 -7.52 -16.34
N GLN A 198 -10.69 -6.40 -15.94
CA GLN A 198 -10.51 -5.80 -14.62
C GLN A 198 -10.89 -6.74 -13.46
N LYS A 199 -11.91 -7.61 -13.65
CA LYS A 199 -12.34 -8.58 -12.63
C LYS A 199 -11.32 -9.72 -12.43
N ASP A 200 -10.80 -10.27 -13.53
CA ASP A 200 -9.80 -11.35 -13.48
C ASP A 200 -8.47 -10.86 -12.94
N ALA A 201 -8.07 -9.63 -13.29
CA ALA A 201 -6.87 -9.01 -12.74
C ALA A 201 -6.94 -8.86 -11.22
N LYS A 202 -8.10 -8.45 -10.68
CA LYS A 202 -8.32 -8.37 -9.22
C LYS A 202 -8.18 -9.74 -8.54
N TRP A 203 -8.76 -10.79 -9.11
CA TRP A 203 -8.65 -12.15 -8.60
C TRP A 203 -7.21 -12.68 -8.64
N ILE A 204 -6.51 -12.48 -9.75
CA ILE A 204 -5.12 -12.92 -9.88
C ILE A 204 -4.19 -12.13 -8.95
N HIS A 205 -4.42 -10.83 -8.75
CA HIS A 205 -3.71 -10.05 -7.73
C HIS A 205 -3.95 -10.61 -6.32
N PHE A 206 -5.20 -10.90 -5.96
CA PHE A 206 -5.56 -11.48 -4.67
C PHE A 206 -4.81 -12.81 -4.44
N ILE A 207 -4.94 -13.75 -5.39
CA ILE A 207 -4.28 -15.06 -5.33
C ILE A 207 -2.76 -14.90 -5.17
N ASN A 208 -2.13 -14.05 -5.98
CA ASN A 208 -0.67 -13.87 -5.92
C ASN A 208 -0.19 -13.22 -4.64
N ILE A 209 -0.90 -12.23 -4.09
CA ILE A 209 -0.55 -11.63 -2.80
C ILE A 209 -0.63 -12.69 -1.70
N THR A 210 -1.72 -13.47 -1.65
CA THR A 210 -1.87 -14.54 -0.66
C THR A 210 -0.77 -15.58 -0.78
N ILE A 211 -0.49 -16.06 -2.00
CA ILE A 211 0.60 -17.01 -2.27
C ILE A 211 1.95 -16.41 -1.87
N GLY A 212 2.23 -15.15 -2.24
CA GLY A 212 3.47 -14.48 -1.91
C GLY A 212 3.72 -14.39 -0.41
N ILE A 213 2.70 -14.03 0.38
CA ILE A 213 2.77 -14.02 1.85
C ILE A 213 3.12 -15.41 2.38
N ILE A 214 2.46 -16.47 1.89
CA ILE A 214 2.71 -17.85 2.32
C ILE A 214 4.15 -18.26 2.00
N ILE A 215 4.62 -18.03 0.77
CA ILE A 215 5.98 -18.35 0.35
C ILE A 215 7.00 -17.63 1.22
N ILE A 216 6.82 -16.33 1.46
CA ILE A 216 7.76 -15.55 2.26
C ILE A 216 7.80 -16.06 3.70
N LEU A 217 6.65 -16.33 4.32
CA LEU A 217 6.59 -16.87 5.68
C LEU A 217 7.31 -18.22 5.79
N ILE A 218 7.05 -19.13 4.85
CA ILE A 218 7.71 -20.44 4.85
C ILE A 218 9.21 -20.29 4.61
N THR A 219 9.62 -19.45 3.66
CA THR A 219 11.03 -19.19 3.37
C THR A 219 11.76 -18.62 4.58
N LEU A 220 11.15 -17.65 5.28
CA LEU A 220 11.70 -17.06 6.50
C LEU A 220 11.81 -18.09 7.63
N PHE A 221 10.81 -18.97 7.79
CA PHE A 221 10.86 -20.05 8.77
C PHE A 221 12.04 -20.99 8.53
N PHE A 222 12.23 -21.45 7.29
CA PHE A 222 13.35 -22.33 6.95
C PHE A 222 14.70 -21.62 7.06
N LEU A 223 14.79 -20.35 6.67
CA LEU A 223 16.02 -19.57 6.81
C LEU A 223 16.38 -19.39 8.29
N TRP A 224 15.40 -19.08 9.15
CA TRP A 224 15.59 -19.02 10.60
C TRP A 224 16.01 -20.37 11.21
N ALA A 225 15.33 -21.47 10.84
CA ALA A 225 15.67 -22.80 11.31
C ALA A 225 17.10 -23.19 10.89
N PHE A 226 17.47 -22.92 9.65
CA PHE A 226 18.83 -23.17 9.17
C PHE A 226 19.86 -22.34 9.93
N MET A 227 19.60 -21.05 10.19
CA MET A 227 20.52 -20.23 10.99
C MET A 227 20.72 -20.75 12.43
N LEU A 228 19.71 -21.40 13.01
CA LEU A 228 19.83 -21.99 14.35
C LEU A 228 20.58 -23.32 14.37
N PHE A 229 20.38 -24.16 13.36
CA PHE A 229 20.88 -25.54 13.38
C PHE A 229 22.10 -25.78 12.50
N ALA A 230 22.41 -24.89 11.55
CA ALA A 230 23.57 -25.04 10.68
C ALA A 230 24.85 -24.60 11.39
N ALA A 231 25.85 -25.49 11.40
CA ALA A 231 27.17 -25.19 11.95
C ALA A 231 27.95 -24.17 11.10
N GLU A 232 27.64 -24.04 9.81
CA GLU A 232 28.33 -23.16 8.86
C GLU A 232 27.35 -22.45 7.93
N MET A 233 27.59 -21.16 7.68
CA MET A 233 26.85 -20.38 6.69
C MET A 233 27.31 -20.73 5.27
N ARG A 234 26.60 -21.66 4.62
CA ARG A 234 26.88 -22.05 3.23
C ARG A 234 26.10 -21.19 2.24
N ALA A 235 26.71 -20.88 1.10
CA ALA A 235 26.05 -20.17 0.00
C ALA A 235 24.78 -20.88 -0.52
N ALA A 236 24.63 -22.19 -0.25
CA ALA A 236 23.42 -22.97 -0.50
C ALA A 236 22.16 -22.38 0.17
N LEU A 237 22.30 -21.57 1.22
CA LEU A 237 21.20 -20.80 1.83
C LEU A 237 20.45 -19.92 0.82
N LEU A 238 21.14 -19.40 -0.20
CA LEU A 238 20.52 -18.60 -1.25
C LEU A 238 19.52 -19.41 -2.09
N LEU A 239 19.61 -20.74 -2.09
CA LEU A 239 18.64 -21.61 -2.77
C LEU A 239 17.25 -21.52 -2.12
N LEU A 240 17.17 -21.16 -0.83
CA LEU A 240 15.87 -20.92 -0.16
C LEU A 240 15.14 -19.71 -0.76
N LEU A 241 15.82 -18.81 -1.48
CA LEU A 241 15.20 -17.66 -2.14
C LEU A 241 14.62 -18.00 -3.52
N ILE A 242 14.93 -19.19 -4.08
CA ILE A 242 14.44 -19.61 -5.40
C ILE A 242 12.91 -19.58 -5.50
N PRO A 243 12.12 -20.07 -4.52
CA PRO A 243 10.66 -20.02 -4.59
C PRO A 243 10.12 -18.59 -4.70
N ILE A 244 10.74 -17.62 -4.01
CA ILE A 244 10.37 -16.20 -4.09
C ILE A 244 10.65 -15.66 -5.49
N LEU A 245 11.84 -15.97 -6.06
CA LEU A 245 12.20 -15.55 -7.41
C LEU A 245 11.25 -16.15 -8.47
N LEU A 246 10.96 -17.45 -8.39
CA LEU A 246 10.04 -18.12 -9.30
C LEU A 246 8.62 -17.58 -9.19
N TRP A 247 8.16 -17.27 -7.98
CA TRP A 247 6.87 -16.61 -7.76
C TRP A 247 6.82 -15.23 -8.42
N MET A 248 7.83 -14.37 -8.21
CA MET A 248 7.88 -13.04 -8.81
C MET A 248 7.86 -13.08 -10.34
N ILE A 249 8.67 -13.97 -10.95
CA ILE A 249 8.74 -14.14 -12.40
C ILE A 249 7.38 -14.61 -12.93
N SER A 250 6.80 -15.63 -12.30
CA SER A 250 5.52 -16.20 -12.71
C SER A 250 4.38 -15.18 -12.62
N TYR A 251 4.35 -14.38 -11.55
CA TYR A 251 3.39 -13.28 -11.41
C TYR A 251 3.56 -12.22 -12.50
N ALA A 252 4.80 -11.82 -12.82
CA ALA A 252 5.07 -10.88 -13.91
C ALA A 252 4.57 -11.43 -15.27
N VAL A 253 4.73 -12.74 -15.51
CA VAL A 253 4.22 -13.40 -16.72
C VAL A 253 2.69 -13.45 -16.74
N GLN A 254 2.02 -13.75 -15.62
CA GLN A 254 0.55 -13.69 -15.54
C GLN A 254 0.00 -12.32 -15.89
N MET A 255 0.63 -11.25 -15.41
CA MET A 255 0.18 -9.88 -15.72
C MET A 255 0.32 -9.56 -17.21
N ARG A 256 1.40 -10.04 -17.87
CA ARG A 256 1.56 -9.93 -19.32
C ARG A 256 0.53 -10.74 -20.09
N LEU A 257 0.24 -11.96 -19.65
CA LEU A 257 -0.78 -12.83 -20.28
C LEU A 257 -2.18 -12.25 -20.17
N LEU A 258 -2.53 -11.65 -19.02
CA LEU A 258 -3.80 -10.95 -18.84
C LEU A 258 -3.92 -9.73 -19.75
N ALA A 259 -2.84 -8.95 -19.90
CA ALA A 259 -2.82 -7.84 -20.85
C ALA A 259 -3.01 -8.34 -22.30
N ALA A 260 -2.48 -9.52 -22.63
CA ALA A 260 -2.67 -10.20 -23.91
C ALA A 260 -4.00 -11.00 -24.03
N ARG A 261 -4.92 -10.89 -23.06
CA ARG A 261 -6.24 -11.57 -23.02
C ARG A 261 -6.20 -13.10 -22.91
N HIS A 262 -5.06 -13.70 -22.54
CA HIS A 262 -4.92 -15.15 -22.34
C HIS A 262 -5.26 -15.58 -20.91
N LYS A 263 -6.52 -15.40 -20.49
CA LYS A 263 -6.95 -15.67 -19.11
C LYS A 263 -6.72 -17.11 -18.66
N GLY A 264 -6.98 -18.11 -19.52
CA GLY A 264 -6.80 -19.52 -19.19
C GLY A 264 -5.34 -19.85 -18.86
N ALA A 265 -4.40 -19.31 -19.64
CA ALA A 265 -2.97 -19.48 -19.38
C ALA A 265 -2.54 -18.79 -18.07
N ALA A 266 -3.10 -17.61 -17.77
CA ALA A 266 -2.79 -16.91 -16.52
C ALA A 266 -3.26 -17.70 -15.28
N TYR A 267 -4.48 -18.26 -15.29
CA TYR A 267 -4.97 -19.12 -14.21
C TYR A 267 -4.25 -20.47 -14.13
N ALA A 268 -3.91 -21.08 -15.27
CA ALA A 268 -3.11 -22.30 -15.29
C ALA A 268 -1.74 -22.08 -14.63
N LEU A 269 -1.10 -20.93 -14.89
CA LEU A 269 0.15 -20.56 -14.25
C LEU A 269 -0.01 -20.36 -12.73
N ALA A 270 -1.16 -19.84 -12.28
CA ALA A 270 -1.45 -19.68 -10.85
C ALA A 270 -1.59 -21.02 -10.14
N ILE A 271 -2.29 -21.98 -10.75
CA ILE A 271 -2.40 -23.35 -10.24
C ILE A 271 -1.01 -24.00 -10.21
N MET A 272 -0.22 -23.84 -11.26
CA MET A 272 1.14 -24.35 -11.34
C MET A 272 2.04 -23.76 -10.24
N GLN A 273 1.91 -22.47 -9.90
CA GLN A 273 2.63 -21.86 -8.77
C GLN A 273 2.32 -22.57 -7.46
N VAL A 274 1.04 -22.83 -7.17
CA VAL A 274 0.62 -23.54 -5.95
C VAL A 274 1.22 -24.95 -5.89
N LEU A 275 1.17 -25.68 -7.01
CA LEU A 275 1.77 -27.01 -7.11
C LEU A 275 3.28 -26.99 -6.94
N LEU A 276 3.96 -26.00 -7.53
CA LEU A 276 5.41 -25.81 -7.42
C LEU A 276 5.84 -25.58 -5.97
N ILE A 277 5.10 -24.76 -5.22
CA ILE A 277 5.36 -24.53 -3.79
C ILE A 277 5.22 -25.85 -3.03
N GLY A 278 4.13 -26.59 -3.26
CA GLY A 278 3.94 -27.91 -2.67
C GLY A 278 5.10 -28.86 -2.97
N ALA A 279 5.56 -28.90 -4.23
CA ALA A 279 6.69 -29.73 -4.63
C ALA A 279 8.00 -29.31 -3.95
N VAL A 280 8.30 -28.01 -3.88
CA VAL A 280 9.50 -27.50 -3.17
C VAL A 280 9.47 -27.89 -1.70
N LEU A 281 8.32 -27.77 -1.03
CA LEU A 281 8.20 -28.16 0.37
C LEU A 281 8.42 -29.66 0.57
N VAL A 282 7.86 -30.49 -0.32
CA VAL A 282 8.08 -31.95 -0.29
C VAL A 282 9.56 -32.28 -0.50
N ILE A 283 10.25 -31.59 -1.42
CA ILE A 283 11.68 -31.78 -1.64
C ILE A 283 12.47 -31.39 -0.39
N TRP A 284 12.17 -30.24 0.22
CA TRP A 284 12.83 -29.80 1.45
C TRP A 284 12.58 -30.74 2.63
N MET A 285 11.36 -31.29 2.77
CA MET A 285 11.04 -32.25 3.83
C MET A 285 11.71 -33.61 3.63
N ASN A 286 11.96 -34.03 2.39
CA ASN A 286 12.56 -35.33 2.08
C ASN A 286 14.09 -35.29 1.91
N GLY A 287 14.72 -34.15 2.19
CA GLY A 287 16.17 -34.03 2.32
C GLY A 287 16.85 -33.33 1.16
N ILE A 288 17.34 -32.12 1.45
CA ILE A 288 18.68 -31.68 1.07
C ILE A 288 19.61 -32.04 2.24
#